data_AF-A0A3B8Y3X7-F1
#
_entry.id   AF-A0A3B8Y3X7-F1
#
_cell.length_a   1.000
_cell.length_b   1.000
_cell.length_c   1.000
_cell.angle_alpha   90.00
_cell.angle_beta   90.00
_cell.angle_gamma   90.00
#
_symmetry.space_group_name_H-M   'P 1'
#
loop_
_entity.id
_entity.type
_entity.pdbx_description
1 polymer ?
#
loop_
_entity_poly.entity_id
_entity_poly.type
_entity_poly.pdbx_seq_one_letter_code
_entity_poly.pdbx_strand_id
1 'polypeptide(L)'
;MFLCFSQSIIRIYRVNFKRDNLVIGRSLRSLISFILVFLLIITNGCSAKNLINNSDKKDQLVLAVSSDPPTFNYAVNTTPYSIFGYLYRGLLKLNGITGEVEPALAESWEISPDKSQFIFTLREGLKWSDGVPLSADDVVFTYNQIYLNPKIPSVWKDFLKFGNQKKFPVIKKLDSTHIEFTLPEPFAPFLRYITRLAILPSHKLLSSVISLDESGNPQFISTWGTDTPPQEIVTNGPYKLVSYTPGERLIL
;
A
#
# COMPACT_ATOMS: atom_id res chain seq x y z
N MET A 1 42.84 46.21 -18.05
CA MET A 1 43.38 44.88 -18.40
C MET A 1 42.22 44.09 -19.01
N PHE A 2 42.14 44.16 -20.35
CA PHE A 2 41.09 43.55 -21.17
C PHE A 2 41.50 42.10 -21.53
N LEU A 3 40.56 41.16 -21.44
CA LEU A 3 40.61 39.85 -22.11
C LEU A 3 39.20 39.61 -22.68
N CYS A 4 38.92 40.07 -23.91
CA CYS A 4 39.13 39.39 -25.21
C CYS A 4 38.06 38.33 -25.52
N PHE A 5 36.88 38.82 -25.94
CA PHE A 5 35.90 38.06 -26.70
C PHE A 5 36.42 37.85 -28.13
N SER A 6 36.54 36.60 -28.58
CA SER A 6 36.84 36.27 -29.97
C SER A 6 35.54 36.14 -30.77
N GLN A 7 35.26 37.15 -31.59
CA GLN A 7 34.24 37.09 -32.62
C GLN A 7 34.76 36.24 -33.79
N SER A 8 34.15 35.07 -34.01
CA SER A 8 34.30 34.36 -35.28
C SER A 8 33.25 34.87 -36.26
N ILE A 9 33.74 35.64 -37.24
CA ILE A 9 32.99 36.18 -38.37
C ILE A 9 32.59 35.00 -39.28
N ILE A 10 31.29 34.68 -39.35
CA ILE A 10 30.76 33.75 -40.34
C ILE A 10 30.67 34.48 -41.68
N ARG A 11 31.50 34.05 -42.62
CA ARG A 11 31.56 34.54 -44.00
C ARG A 11 30.33 34.01 -44.77
N ILE A 12 29.31 34.84 -44.95
CA ILE A 12 28.13 34.49 -45.76
C ILE A 12 28.55 34.52 -47.24
N TYR A 13 28.65 33.34 -47.85
CA TYR A 13 28.79 33.22 -49.30
C TYR A 13 27.42 33.46 -49.94
N ARG A 14 27.29 34.57 -50.68
CA ARG A 14 26.12 34.87 -51.50
C ARG A 14 26.19 34.01 -52.76
N VAL A 15 25.57 32.83 -52.74
CA VAL A 15 25.37 32.02 -53.95
C VAL A 15 24.25 32.66 -54.76
N ASN A 16 24.60 33.30 -55.87
CA ASN A 16 23.63 33.75 -56.87
C ASN A 16 23.00 32.53 -57.53
N PHE A 17 21.83 32.11 -57.04
CA PHE A 17 21.04 31.07 -57.70
C PHE A 17 20.36 31.67 -58.92
N LYS A 18 20.87 31.31 -60.10
CA LYS A 18 20.22 31.59 -61.38
C LYS A 18 18.86 30.91 -61.35
N ARG A 19 17.78 31.69 -61.48
CA ARG A 19 16.41 31.18 -61.55
C ARG A 19 16.21 30.54 -62.93
N ASP A 20 16.70 29.32 -63.08
CA ASP A 20 16.32 28.46 -64.19
C ASP A 20 14.93 27.90 -63.85
N ASN A 21 13.91 28.39 -64.56
CA ASN A 21 12.53 27.93 -64.43
C ASN A 21 12.46 26.46 -64.87
N LEU A 22 12.60 25.55 -63.90
CA LEU A 22 12.38 24.12 -64.12
C LEU A 22 10.87 23.91 -64.38
N VAL A 23 10.49 23.77 -65.65
CA VAL A 23 9.14 23.37 -66.04
C VAL A 23 8.98 21.89 -65.74
N ILE A 24 8.70 21.58 -64.47
CA ILE A 24 8.41 20.22 -64.02
C ILE A 24 7.11 19.78 -64.70
N GLY A 25 7.20 18.81 -65.62
CA GLY A 25 6.06 18.27 -66.37
C GLY A 25 4.96 17.72 -65.46
N ARG A 26 3.70 17.77 -65.92
CA ARG A 26 2.50 17.36 -65.17
C ARG A 26 2.62 15.94 -64.59
N SER A 27 3.27 15.01 -65.30
CA SER A 27 3.51 13.64 -64.83
C SER A 27 4.49 13.57 -63.66
N LEU A 28 5.56 14.38 -63.70
CA LEU A 28 6.60 14.42 -62.68
C LEU A 28 6.11 15.11 -61.40
N ARG A 29 5.25 16.13 -61.52
CA ARG A 29 4.55 16.74 -60.36
C ARG A 29 3.60 15.75 -59.68
N SER A 30 2.86 14.96 -60.47
CA SER A 30 1.98 13.93 -59.94
C SER A 30 2.76 12.82 -59.22
N LEU A 31 3.92 12.44 -59.76
CA LEU A 31 4.80 11.44 -59.15
C LEU A 31 5.39 11.92 -57.81
N ILE A 32 5.83 13.19 -57.75
CA ILE A 32 6.37 13.79 -56.52
C ILE A 32 5.27 13.91 -55.46
N SER A 33 4.05 14.31 -55.82
CA SER A 33 2.91 14.34 -54.90
C SER A 33 2.54 12.94 -54.39
N PHE A 34 2.57 11.91 -55.24
CA PHE A 34 2.33 10.54 -54.82
C PHE A 34 3.40 10.03 -53.84
N ILE A 35 4.67 10.34 -54.09
CA ILE A 35 5.79 9.97 -53.22
C ILE A 35 5.68 10.69 -51.85
N LEU A 36 5.31 11.97 -51.83
CA LEU A 36 5.11 12.73 -50.59
C LEU A 36 3.91 12.24 -49.76
N VAL A 37 2.81 11.88 -50.40
CA VAL A 37 1.65 11.27 -49.73
C VAL A 37 1.99 9.88 -49.20
N PHE A 38 2.76 9.08 -49.95
CA PHE A 38 3.23 7.78 -49.51
C PHE A 38 4.20 7.88 -48.32
N LEU A 39 5.09 8.89 -48.31
CA LEU A 39 6.00 9.16 -47.18
C LEU A 39 5.24 9.57 -45.90
N LEU A 40 4.17 10.36 -46.02
CA LEU A 40 3.32 10.78 -44.89
C LEU A 40 2.48 9.64 -44.28
N ILE A 41 2.14 8.63 -45.08
CA ILE A 41 1.45 7.43 -44.59
C ILE A 41 2.42 6.52 -43.82
N ILE A 42 3.70 6.48 -44.19
CA ILE A 42 4.72 5.68 -43.51
C ILE A 42 5.08 6.27 -42.13
N THR A 43 5.00 7.60 -41.95
CA THR A 43 5.32 8.24 -40.65
C THR A 43 4.21 8.14 -39.59
N ASN A 44 2.99 7.76 -39.95
CA ASN A 44 1.92 7.45 -38.98
C ASN A 44 1.77 5.94 -38.71
N GLY A 45 2.63 5.11 -39.33
CA GLY A 45 2.55 3.64 -39.33
C GLY A 45 3.38 2.93 -38.26
N CYS A 46 3.92 3.63 -37.25
CA CYS A 46 4.55 3.03 -36.08
C CYS A 46 4.22 3.91 -34.86
N SER A 47 3.53 3.45 -33.82
CA SER A 47 3.57 2.10 -33.29
C SER A 47 2.35 1.75 -32.42
N ALA A 48 1.35 1.09 -33.01
CA ALA A 48 0.44 0.23 -32.25
C ALA A 48 1.08 -1.15 -31.97
N LYS A 49 2.07 -1.57 -32.75
CA LYS A 49 2.77 -2.86 -32.57
C LYS A 49 3.70 -2.92 -31.34
N ASN A 50 4.32 -1.80 -30.91
CA ASN A 50 5.08 -1.78 -29.65
C ASN A 50 4.19 -1.68 -28.39
N LEU A 51 2.86 -1.51 -28.54
CA LEU A 51 1.94 -1.68 -27.41
C LEU A 51 1.55 -3.15 -27.20
N ILE A 52 1.71 -4.00 -28.23
CA ILE A 52 1.28 -5.41 -28.21
C ILE A 52 2.48 -6.37 -28.02
N ASN A 53 3.71 -5.90 -28.22
CA ASN A 53 4.93 -6.71 -28.09
C ASN A 53 5.56 -6.77 -26.68
N ASN A 54 4.87 -6.29 -25.65
CA ASN A 54 5.16 -6.65 -24.25
C ASN A 54 3.97 -7.43 -23.67
N SER A 55 3.70 -8.59 -24.27
CA SER A 55 3.08 -9.70 -23.54
C SER A 55 4.17 -10.61 -22.97
N ASP A 56 5.25 -10.02 -22.44
CA ASP A 56 5.83 -10.58 -21.23
C ASP A 56 4.66 -10.64 -20.25
N LYS A 57 4.12 -11.84 -20.03
CA LYS A 57 3.22 -12.10 -18.90
C LYS A 57 4.00 -11.79 -17.64
N LYS A 58 4.05 -10.51 -17.27
CA LYS A 58 4.33 -10.13 -15.90
C LYS A 58 3.09 -10.57 -15.14
N ASP A 59 3.27 -11.51 -14.21
CA ASP A 59 2.25 -11.92 -13.26
C ASP A 59 1.94 -10.71 -12.36
N GLN A 60 1.18 -9.76 -12.90
CA GLN A 60 0.94 -8.45 -12.31
C GLN A 60 -0.55 -8.14 -12.39
N LEU A 61 -1.10 -7.75 -11.24
CA LEU A 61 -2.41 -7.13 -11.14
C LEU A 61 -2.22 -5.62 -10.98
N VAL A 62 -2.86 -4.84 -11.85
CA VAL A 62 -2.87 -3.38 -11.76
C VAL A 62 -4.26 -2.94 -11.35
N LEU A 63 -4.37 -2.29 -10.20
CA LEU A 63 -5.62 -1.76 -9.66
C LEU A 63 -5.55 -0.23 -9.65
N ALA A 64 -6.58 0.41 -10.17
CA ALA A 64 -6.74 1.86 -10.03
C ALA A 64 -7.23 2.18 -8.61
N VAL A 65 -6.56 3.11 -7.93
CA VAL A 65 -6.99 3.68 -6.65
C VAL A 65 -7.25 5.17 -6.85
N SER A 66 -8.19 5.73 -6.09
CA SER A 66 -8.63 7.12 -6.27
C SER A 66 -7.78 8.13 -5.50
N SER A 67 -6.91 7.68 -4.59
CA SER A 67 -6.01 8.54 -3.82
C SER A 67 -4.86 7.74 -3.22
N ASP A 68 -3.78 8.43 -2.89
CA ASP A 68 -2.68 7.88 -2.10
C ASP A 68 -3.07 7.66 -0.63
N PRO A 69 -2.42 6.72 0.07
CA PRO A 69 -2.56 6.62 1.51
C PRO A 69 -1.86 7.81 2.19
N PRO A 70 -2.48 8.47 3.19
CA PRO A 70 -1.86 9.56 3.94
C PRO A 70 -0.76 9.06 4.89
N THR A 71 -0.74 7.75 5.18
CA THR A 71 0.20 7.07 6.06
C THR A 71 0.23 5.58 5.76
N PHE A 72 1.36 4.92 6.01
CA PHE A 72 1.46 3.45 6.01
C PHE A 72 1.22 2.84 7.39
N ASN A 73 0.83 3.65 8.38
CA ASN A 73 0.41 3.17 9.69
C ASN A 73 -1.06 2.76 9.68
N TYR A 74 -1.30 1.45 9.68
CA TYR A 74 -2.63 0.86 9.69
C TYR A 74 -3.53 1.37 10.82
N ALA A 75 -2.98 1.63 12.01
CA ALA A 75 -3.78 1.94 13.18
C ALA A 75 -4.37 3.35 13.15
N VAL A 76 -3.69 4.31 12.51
CA VAL A 76 -4.11 5.72 12.42
C VAL A 76 -4.58 6.12 11.02
N ASN A 77 -4.55 5.21 10.05
CA ASN A 77 -5.09 5.46 8.73
C ASN A 77 -6.62 5.59 8.77
N THR A 78 -7.14 6.67 8.18
CA THR A 78 -8.57 6.99 8.12
C THR A 78 -9.17 6.80 6.73
N THR A 79 -8.35 6.45 5.72
CA THR A 79 -8.86 6.32 4.34
C THR A 79 -9.59 4.98 4.12
N PRO A 80 -10.66 4.99 3.32
CA PRO A 80 -11.34 3.76 2.90
C PRO A 80 -10.53 2.99 1.85
N TYR A 81 -9.64 3.66 1.10
CA TYR A 81 -8.78 3.05 0.09
C TYR A 81 -7.54 2.47 0.77
N SER A 82 -7.63 1.18 1.09
CA SER A 82 -6.69 0.55 2.00
C SER A 82 -5.94 -0.59 1.31
N ILE A 83 -4.65 -0.39 1.08
CA ILE A 83 -3.70 -1.44 0.72
C ILE A 83 -3.49 -2.45 1.87
N PHE A 84 -3.95 -2.11 3.08
CA PHE A 84 -3.66 -2.89 4.27
C PHE A 84 -4.32 -4.27 4.27
N GLY A 85 -5.37 -4.48 3.48
CA GLY A 85 -5.91 -5.83 3.25
C GLY A 85 -4.94 -6.77 2.53
N TYR A 86 -3.92 -6.24 1.86
CA TYR A 86 -2.83 -7.02 1.26
C TYR A 86 -1.64 -7.16 2.19
N LEU A 87 -1.36 -6.10 2.97
CA LEU A 87 -0.21 -6.05 3.86
C LEU A 87 -0.43 -6.84 5.15
N TYR A 88 -1.62 -6.79 5.74
CA TYR A 88 -1.82 -7.32 7.09
C TYR A 88 -2.92 -8.38 7.18
N ARG A 89 -2.84 -9.19 8.23
CA ARG A 89 -3.87 -10.14 8.66
C ARG A 89 -4.22 -9.92 10.13
N GLY A 90 -5.48 -10.14 10.45
CA GLY A 90 -5.98 -10.26 11.82
C GLY A 90 -6.01 -11.71 12.28
N LEU A 91 -6.55 -11.95 13.49
CA LEU A 91 -6.75 -13.30 14.01
C LEU A 91 -7.66 -14.13 13.09
N LEU A 92 -8.72 -13.50 12.57
CA LEU A 92 -9.69 -14.09 11.67
C LEU A 92 -9.80 -13.26 10.39
N LYS A 93 -10.49 -13.78 9.38
CA LYS A 93 -10.83 -13.06 8.14
C LYS A 93 -12.29 -13.30 7.79
N LEU A 94 -12.86 -12.42 6.97
CA LEU A 94 -14.17 -12.64 6.35
C LEU A 94 -13.96 -13.25 4.98
N ASN A 95 -14.68 -14.33 4.65
CA ASN A 95 -14.73 -14.85 3.30
C ASN A 95 -15.44 -13.84 2.39
N GLY A 96 -14.75 -13.40 1.34
CA GLY A 96 -15.28 -12.39 0.41
C GLY A 96 -16.43 -12.86 -0.47
N ILE A 97 -16.67 -14.17 -0.56
CA ILE A 97 -17.73 -14.79 -1.37
C ILE A 97 -18.91 -15.19 -0.48
N THR A 98 -18.67 -15.96 0.59
CA THR A 98 -19.73 -16.48 1.46
C THR A 98 -20.13 -15.50 2.57
N GLY A 99 -19.24 -14.56 2.92
CA GLY A 99 -19.44 -13.65 4.05
C GLY A 99 -19.23 -14.33 5.42
N GLU A 100 -18.76 -15.57 5.45
CA GLU A 100 -18.50 -16.32 6.68
C GLU A 100 -17.19 -15.90 7.34
N VAL A 101 -17.10 -16.09 8.65
CA VAL A 101 -15.86 -15.88 9.41
C VAL A 101 -14.98 -17.11 9.27
N GLU A 102 -13.73 -16.91 8.86
CA GLU A 102 -12.74 -17.97 8.65
C GLU A 102 -11.46 -17.74 9.48
N PRO A 103 -10.74 -18.82 9.81
CA PRO A 103 -9.38 -18.75 10.35
C PRO A 103 -8.43 -17.88 9.49
N ALA A 104 -7.57 -17.10 10.15
CA ALA A 104 -6.47 -16.37 9.52
C ALA A 104 -5.16 -16.66 10.26
N LEU A 105 -4.67 -15.74 11.11
CA LEU A 105 -3.52 -16.03 11.99
C LEU A 105 -3.89 -17.04 13.08
N ALA A 106 -5.10 -16.95 13.61
CA ALA A 106 -5.67 -18.00 14.46
C ALA A 106 -6.17 -19.15 13.58
N GLU A 107 -5.88 -20.39 13.96
CA GLU A 107 -6.41 -21.58 13.32
C GLU A 107 -7.78 -22.00 13.89
N SER A 108 -8.02 -21.69 15.15
CA SER A 108 -9.27 -22.01 15.84
C SER A 108 -9.59 -20.97 16.91
N TRP A 109 -10.82 -21.04 17.41
CA TRP A 109 -11.23 -20.31 18.60
C TRP A 109 -12.28 -21.10 19.39
N GLU A 110 -12.28 -20.92 20.70
CA GLU A 110 -13.25 -21.48 21.62
C GLU A 110 -14.07 -20.36 22.26
N ILE A 111 -15.35 -20.63 22.53
CA ILE A 111 -16.26 -19.67 23.17
C ILE A 111 -16.76 -20.31 24.46
N SER A 112 -16.64 -19.58 25.58
CA SER A 112 -17.14 -20.05 26.86
C SER A 112 -18.67 -20.22 26.88
N PRO A 113 -19.23 -21.04 27.78
CA PRO A 113 -20.67 -21.25 27.88
C PRO A 113 -21.50 -19.98 28.12
N ASP A 114 -20.93 -19.00 28.83
CA ASP A 114 -21.54 -17.70 29.09
C ASP A 114 -21.36 -16.69 27.93
N LYS A 115 -20.67 -17.09 26.85
CA LYS A 115 -20.45 -16.31 25.61
C LYS A 115 -19.70 -15.00 25.83
N SER A 116 -18.92 -14.91 26.92
CA SER A 116 -18.15 -13.72 27.28
C SER A 116 -16.65 -13.90 27.07
N GLN A 117 -16.14 -15.14 27.05
CA GLN A 117 -14.71 -15.43 26.87
C GLN A 117 -14.46 -16.13 25.53
N PHE A 118 -13.42 -15.68 24.84
CA PHE A 118 -12.97 -16.22 23.57
C PHE A 118 -11.49 -16.56 23.68
N ILE A 119 -11.13 -17.82 23.42
CA ILE A 119 -9.73 -18.24 23.35
C ILE A 119 -9.39 -18.45 21.89
N PHE A 120 -8.39 -17.73 21.38
CA PHE A 120 -7.87 -17.92 20.02
C PHE A 120 -6.56 -18.70 20.08
N THR A 121 -6.43 -19.71 19.24
CA THR A 121 -5.19 -20.47 19.05
C THR A 121 -4.52 -20.03 17.75
N LEU A 122 -3.29 -19.50 17.85
CA LEU A 122 -2.47 -19.12 16.71
C LEU A 122 -1.94 -20.36 15.98
N ARG A 123 -1.83 -20.24 14.65
CA ARG A 123 -1.09 -21.22 13.84
C ARG A 123 0.36 -21.32 14.28
N GLU A 124 0.93 -22.51 14.13
CA GLU A 124 2.36 -22.70 14.29
C GLU A 124 3.17 -22.07 13.13
N GLY A 125 4.40 -21.67 13.41
CA GLY A 125 5.36 -21.22 12.40
C GLY A 125 5.04 -19.87 11.75
N LEU A 126 4.14 -19.07 12.33
CA LEU A 126 3.85 -17.72 11.84
C LEU A 126 5.10 -16.84 11.91
N LYS A 127 5.32 -16.06 10.84
CA LYS A 127 6.43 -15.13 10.72
C LYS A 127 5.97 -13.82 10.12
N TRP A 128 6.60 -12.75 10.58
CA TRP A 128 6.59 -11.46 9.92
C TRP A 128 7.41 -11.52 8.61
N SER A 129 7.21 -10.55 7.74
CA SER A 129 7.92 -10.43 6.45
C SER A 129 9.44 -10.21 6.59
N ASP A 130 9.92 -9.80 7.76
CA ASP A 130 11.34 -9.72 8.11
C ASP A 130 11.89 -11.02 8.73
N GLY A 131 11.05 -12.06 8.83
CA GLY A 131 11.40 -13.39 9.33
C GLY A 131 11.28 -13.56 10.84
N VAL A 132 10.99 -12.50 11.60
CA VAL A 132 10.76 -12.59 13.06
C VAL A 132 9.50 -13.42 13.33
N PRO A 133 9.51 -14.34 14.31
CA PRO A 133 8.30 -15.08 14.67
C PRO A 133 7.16 -14.16 15.10
N LEU A 134 5.95 -14.42 14.61
CA LEU A 134 4.73 -13.75 15.09
C LEU A 134 4.11 -14.61 16.19
N SER A 135 3.84 -13.99 17.35
CA SER A 135 3.34 -14.71 18.53
C SER A 135 2.16 -14.01 19.21
N ALA A 136 1.63 -14.62 20.27
CA ALA A 136 0.62 -14.02 21.11
C ALA A 136 1.04 -12.67 21.73
N ASP A 137 2.35 -12.41 21.87
CA ASP A 137 2.85 -11.12 22.35
C ASP A 137 2.53 -9.97 21.39
N ASP A 138 2.63 -10.21 20.07
CA ASP A 138 2.26 -9.20 19.07
C ASP A 138 0.77 -8.89 19.10
N VAL A 139 -0.06 -9.92 19.34
CA VAL A 139 -1.51 -9.78 19.47
C VAL A 139 -1.84 -8.91 20.67
N VAL A 140 -1.37 -9.30 21.86
CA VAL A 140 -1.62 -8.57 23.11
C VAL A 140 -1.07 -7.14 23.05
N PHE A 141 0.12 -6.96 22.48
CA PHE A 141 0.67 -5.63 22.20
C PHE A 141 -0.27 -4.79 21.33
N THR A 142 -0.70 -5.34 20.19
CA THR A 142 -1.52 -4.60 19.23
C THR A 142 -2.84 -4.14 19.84
N TYR A 143 -3.54 -5.04 20.53
CA TYR A 143 -4.81 -4.67 21.16
C TYR A 143 -4.61 -3.69 22.32
N ASN A 144 -3.75 -4.02 23.28
CA ASN A 144 -3.65 -3.25 24.53
C ASN A 144 -2.87 -1.93 24.36
N GLN A 145 -1.76 -1.94 23.63
CA GLN A 145 -0.84 -0.79 23.54
C GLN A 145 -1.13 0.13 22.36
N ILE A 146 -1.84 -0.35 21.33
CA ILE A 146 -2.20 0.46 20.15
C ILE A 146 -3.70 0.76 20.14
N TYR A 147 -4.57 -0.25 20.04
CA TYR A 147 -6.01 -0.01 19.84
C TYR A 147 -6.72 0.53 21.07
N LEU A 148 -6.41 0.01 22.25
CA LEU A 148 -7.02 0.45 23.51
C LEU A 148 -6.32 1.65 24.14
N ASN A 149 -5.16 2.05 23.60
CA ASN A 149 -4.39 3.18 24.14
C ASN A 149 -5.13 4.51 23.92
N PRO A 150 -5.48 5.26 24.99
CA PRO A 150 -6.25 6.49 24.87
C PRO A 150 -5.50 7.60 24.13
N LYS A 151 -4.16 7.58 24.12
CA LYS A 151 -3.33 8.57 23.42
C LYS A 151 -3.18 8.31 21.92
N ILE A 152 -3.54 7.13 21.43
CA ILE A 152 -3.48 6.80 20.00
C ILE A 152 -4.88 6.99 19.40
N PRO A 153 -5.06 7.83 18.37
CA PRO A 153 -6.34 8.09 17.73
C PRO A 153 -6.72 6.99 16.74
N SER A 154 -6.69 5.73 17.18
CA SER A 154 -7.02 4.59 16.33
C SER A 154 -8.51 4.51 16.04
N VAL A 155 -8.87 4.47 14.75
CA VAL A 155 -10.26 4.26 14.28
C VAL A 155 -10.80 2.88 14.66
N TRP A 156 -9.90 1.92 14.94
CA TRP A 156 -10.25 0.55 15.31
C TRP A 156 -10.74 0.43 16.76
N LYS A 157 -10.44 1.41 17.61
CA LYS A 157 -10.85 1.46 19.01
C LYS A 157 -12.37 1.34 19.19
N ASP A 158 -13.14 1.92 18.27
CA ASP A 158 -14.60 1.90 18.36
C ASP A 158 -15.19 0.51 18.10
N PHE A 159 -14.50 -0.36 17.36
CA PHE A 159 -14.89 -1.77 17.19
C PHE A 159 -14.68 -2.60 18.47
N LEU A 160 -13.98 -2.06 19.47
CA LEU A 160 -13.70 -2.74 20.73
C LEU A 160 -14.54 -2.19 21.89
N LYS A 161 -15.45 -1.25 21.65
CA LYS A 161 -16.36 -0.72 22.66
C LYS A 161 -17.65 -1.54 22.68
N PHE A 162 -17.96 -2.13 23.82
CA PHE A 162 -19.15 -2.95 24.02
C PHE A 162 -20.12 -2.32 25.02
N GLY A 163 -21.40 -2.51 24.76
CA GLY A 163 -22.51 -2.05 25.57
C GLY A 163 -22.67 -0.53 25.66
N ASN A 164 -23.71 -0.12 26.38
CA ASN A 164 -24.01 1.30 26.62
C ASN A 164 -22.90 2.03 27.39
N GLN A 165 -22.13 1.28 28.18
CA GLN A 165 -21.02 1.81 28.97
C GLN A 165 -19.71 1.92 28.17
N LYS A 166 -19.69 1.49 26.89
CA LYS A 166 -18.53 1.56 25.99
C LYS A 166 -17.27 0.92 26.61
N LYS A 167 -17.45 -0.20 27.31
CA LYS A 167 -16.35 -0.92 27.96
C LYS A 167 -15.51 -1.67 26.93
N PHE A 168 -14.22 -1.73 27.19
CA PHE A 168 -13.29 -2.53 26.39
C PHE A 168 -13.21 -3.97 26.91
N PRO A 169 -12.86 -4.93 26.04
CA PRO A 169 -12.57 -6.28 26.49
C PRO A 169 -11.22 -6.30 27.21
N VAL A 170 -11.00 -7.33 28.01
CA VAL A 170 -9.69 -7.63 28.58
C VAL A 170 -9.00 -8.64 27.67
N ILE A 171 -7.80 -8.32 27.17
CA ILE A 171 -7.02 -9.20 26.30
C ILE A 171 -5.77 -9.64 27.04
N LYS A 172 -5.59 -10.95 27.17
CA LYS A 172 -4.45 -11.56 27.88
C LYS A 172 -3.81 -12.67 27.05
N LYS A 173 -2.50 -12.78 27.21
CA LYS A 173 -1.74 -13.94 26.74
C LYS A 173 -1.91 -15.06 27.76
N LEU A 174 -2.32 -16.24 27.32
CA LEU A 174 -2.30 -17.46 28.15
C LEU A 174 -0.92 -18.12 28.01
N ASP A 175 -0.43 -18.24 26.78
CA ASP A 175 0.92 -18.72 26.43
C ASP A 175 1.36 -18.15 25.07
N SER A 176 2.43 -18.69 24.46
CA SER A 176 2.96 -18.21 23.19
C SER A 176 1.97 -18.23 22.02
N THR A 177 0.95 -19.09 22.05
CA THR A 177 0.01 -19.34 20.95
C THR A 177 -1.44 -19.15 21.33
N HIS A 178 -1.78 -19.04 22.62
CA HIS A 178 -3.15 -18.88 23.09
C HIS A 178 -3.41 -17.47 23.65
N ILE A 179 -4.48 -16.84 23.15
CA ILE A 179 -4.91 -15.50 23.56
C ILE A 179 -6.35 -15.55 24.06
N GLU A 180 -6.59 -15.03 25.25
CA GLU A 180 -7.92 -14.89 25.82
C GLU A 180 -8.43 -13.45 25.62
N PHE A 181 -9.66 -13.34 25.14
CA PHE A 181 -10.46 -12.12 25.13
C PHE A 181 -11.65 -12.31 26.07
N THR A 182 -11.72 -11.51 27.13
CA THR A 182 -12.87 -11.44 28.03
C THR A 182 -13.70 -10.20 27.67
N LEU A 183 -14.89 -10.39 27.12
CA LEU A 183 -15.84 -9.32 26.82
C LEU A 183 -16.57 -8.87 28.08
N PRO A 184 -16.95 -7.58 28.20
CA PRO A 184 -17.71 -7.09 29.34
C PRO A 184 -19.16 -7.62 29.36
N GLU A 185 -19.67 -8.08 28.22
CA GLU A 185 -20.98 -8.70 28.05
C GLU A 185 -20.99 -9.59 26.80
N PRO A 186 -21.90 -10.57 26.69
CA PRO A 186 -22.05 -11.37 25.48
C PRO A 186 -22.36 -10.51 24.25
N PHE A 187 -21.55 -10.65 23.19
CA PHE A 187 -21.68 -9.83 21.99
C PHE A 187 -21.55 -10.67 20.72
N ALA A 188 -22.67 -11.05 20.12
CA ALA A 188 -22.72 -11.94 18.95
C ALA A 188 -21.86 -11.45 17.75
N PRO A 189 -21.79 -10.14 17.42
CA PRO A 189 -20.96 -9.67 16.30
C PRO A 189 -19.44 -9.70 16.55
N PHE A 190 -18.97 -10.10 17.74
CA PHE A 190 -17.56 -10.00 18.14
C PHE A 190 -16.60 -10.62 17.12
N LEU A 191 -16.82 -11.87 16.72
CA LEU A 191 -15.96 -12.55 15.75
C LEU A 191 -15.85 -11.79 14.44
N ARG A 192 -16.97 -11.21 13.97
CA ARG A 192 -16.99 -10.40 12.74
C ARG A 192 -16.21 -9.09 12.91
N TYR A 193 -16.18 -8.49 14.09
CA TYR A 193 -15.36 -7.32 14.36
C TYR A 193 -13.88 -7.65 14.34
N ILE A 194 -13.48 -8.76 14.98
CA ILE A 194 -12.09 -9.21 15.01
C ILE A 194 -11.52 -9.50 13.61
N THR A 195 -12.35 -9.91 12.63
CA THR A 195 -11.89 -10.09 11.24
C THR A 195 -11.31 -8.82 10.59
N ARG A 196 -11.65 -7.64 11.13
CA ARG A 196 -11.26 -6.36 10.56
C ARG A 196 -9.95 -5.82 11.11
N LEU A 197 -9.52 -6.29 12.28
CA LEU A 197 -8.40 -5.73 13.04
C LEU A 197 -7.11 -6.50 12.71
N ALA A 198 -6.15 -5.81 12.10
CA ALA A 198 -4.83 -6.37 11.84
C ALA A 198 -4.04 -6.63 13.13
N ILE A 199 -3.06 -7.52 13.07
CA ILE A 199 -2.00 -7.61 14.08
C ILE A 199 -0.80 -6.81 13.58
N LEU A 200 -0.12 -6.09 14.49
CA LEU A 200 1.01 -5.22 14.19
C LEU A 200 2.29 -5.71 14.91
N PRO A 201 3.48 -5.54 14.29
CA PRO A 201 4.73 -6.09 14.81
C PRO A 201 5.23 -5.34 16.05
N SER A 202 5.18 -5.99 17.20
CA SER A 202 5.61 -5.38 18.47
C SER A 202 7.08 -5.00 18.44
N HIS A 203 7.94 -5.82 17.83
CA HIS A 203 9.39 -5.59 17.74
C HIS A 203 9.77 -4.36 16.91
N LYS A 204 8.89 -3.89 16.02
CA LYS A 204 9.11 -2.66 15.23
C LYS A 204 8.45 -1.43 15.85
N LEU A 205 7.32 -1.61 16.56
CA LEU A 205 6.45 -0.49 16.93
C LEU A 205 6.49 -0.16 18.42
N LEU A 206 6.87 -1.08 19.30
CA LEU A 206 6.81 -0.88 20.75
C LEU A 206 7.56 0.38 21.21
N SER A 207 8.79 0.60 20.70
CA SER A 207 9.58 1.78 21.04
C SER A 207 8.85 3.08 20.70
N SER A 208 8.22 3.17 19.52
CA SER A 208 7.47 4.37 19.13
C SER A 208 6.18 4.58 19.96
N VAL A 209 5.59 3.51 20.49
CA VAL A 209 4.40 3.60 21.35
C VAL A 209 4.75 4.14 22.74
N ILE A 210 5.90 3.75 23.30
CA ILE A 210 6.33 4.17 24.64
C ILE A 210 7.08 5.50 24.63
N SER A 211 7.78 5.83 23.54
CA SER A 211 8.48 7.10 23.37
C SER A 211 7.47 8.21 23.04
N LEU A 212 7.54 9.30 23.81
CA LEU A 212 6.67 10.45 23.64
C LEU A 212 7.40 11.58 22.90
N ASP A 213 6.64 12.37 22.15
CA ASP A 213 7.09 13.64 21.59
C ASP A 213 7.08 14.76 22.64
N GLU A 214 7.48 15.96 22.25
CA GLU A 214 7.48 17.16 23.10
C GLU A 214 6.09 17.54 23.61
N SER A 215 5.03 17.12 22.91
CA SER A 215 3.62 17.34 23.29
C SER A 215 3.06 16.23 24.17
N GLY A 216 3.86 15.21 24.52
CA GLY A 216 3.46 14.09 25.36
C GLY A 216 2.63 13.00 24.64
N ASN A 217 2.60 13.02 23.30
CA ASN A 217 1.94 12.02 22.47
C ASN A 217 2.90 10.91 22.05
N PRO A 218 2.44 9.65 21.90
CA PRO A 218 3.25 8.59 21.34
C PRO A 218 3.79 8.93 19.95
N GLN A 219 5.09 8.77 19.74
CA GLN A 219 5.73 8.92 18.43
C GLN A 219 5.17 7.93 17.39
N PHE A 220 4.52 6.86 17.85
CA PHE A 220 3.76 5.93 17.04
C PHE A 220 2.81 6.62 16.05
N ILE A 221 2.20 7.75 16.44
CA ILE A 221 1.21 8.45 15.61
C ILE A 221 1.82 8.93 14.27
N SER A 222 3.09 9.31 14.26
CA SER A 222 3.82 9.72 13.06
C SER A 222 4.72 8.62 12.47
N THR A 223 4.80 7.46 13.14
CA THR A 223 5.59 6.32 12.65
C THR A 223 4.96 5.75 11.39
N TRP A 224 5.80 5.34 10.43
CA TRP A 224 5.39 4.82 9.12
C TRP A 224 4.60 5.84 8.29
N GLY A 225 5.13 7.06 8.20
CA GLY A 225 4.72 8.08 7.24
C GLY A 225 4.99 7.66 5.78
N THR A 226 4.53 8.48 4.83
CA THR A 226 4.70 8.23 3.38
C THR A 226 6.14 8.31 2.89
N ASP A 227 7.02 8.90 3.69
CA ASP A 227 8.47 9.00 3.51
C ASP A 227 9.25 7.82 4.11
N THR A 228 8.56 6.91 4.82
CA THR A 228 9.20 5.74 5.42
C THR A 228 9.69 4.79 4.33
N PRO A 229 10.96 4.34 4.39
CA PRO A 229 11.47 3.33 3.47
C PRO A 229 10.59 2.06 3.49
N PRO A 230 10.13 1.55 2.34
CA PRO A 230 9.25 0.38 2.28
C PRO A 230 9.72 -0.83 3.06
N GLN A 231 11.04 -1.05 3.13
CA GLN A 231 11.67 -2.18 3.81
C GLN A 231 11.52 -2.12 5.34
N GLU A 232 11.23 -0.96 5.92
CA GLU A 232 10.98 -0.80 7.35
C GLU A 232 9.54 -1.12 7.75
N ILE A 233 8.63 -1.18 6.79
CA ILE A 233 7.22 -1.51 7.03
C ILE A 233 7.08 -3.02 7.03
N VAL A 234 7.09 -3.59 8.24
CA VAL A 234 7.00 -5.03 8.46
C VAL A 234 5.54 -5.46 8.55
N THR A 235 5.20 -6.47 7.74
CA THR A 235 3.83 -6.94 7.52
C THR A 235 3.71 -8.46 7.71
N ASN A 236 2.49 -8.98 7.86
CA ASN A 236 2.17 -10.42 8.05
C ASN A 236 1.15 -10.96 7.02
N GLY A 237 0.82 -10.17 6.01
CA GLY A 237 -0.05 -10.54 4.91
C GLY A 237 0.72 -11.14 3.73
N PRO A 238 0.01 -11.49 2.65
CA PRO A 238 0.61 -12.10 1.46
C PRO A 238 1.51 -11.16 0.65
N TYR A 239 1.45 -9.84 0.90
CA TYR A 239 2.25 -8.85 0.19
C TYR A 239 3.02 -7.94 1.15
N LYS A 240 4.09 -7.32 0.64
CA LYS A 240 4.92 -6.35 1.34
C LYS A 240 5.05 -5.09 0.50
N LEU A 241 5.24 -3.93 1.12
CA LEU A 241 5.48 -2.72 0.32
C LEU A 241 6.85 -2.83 -0.37
N VAL A 242 6.88 -2.70 -1.69
CA VAL A 242 8.12 -2.73 -2.49
C VAL A 242 8.59 -1.32 -2.81
N SER A 243 7.69 -0.46 -3.27
CA SER A 243 7.99 0.93 -3.59
C SER A 243 6.74 1.79 -3.59
N TYR A 244 6.91 3.07 -3.28
CA TYR A 244 5.86 4.06 -3.38
C TYR A 244 6.39 5.30 -4.10
N THR A 245 5.68 5.75 -5.13
CA THR A 245 5.94 6.98 -5.86
C THR A 245 4.72 7.88 -5.68
N PRO A 246 4.84 8.96 -4.87
CA PRO A 246 3.71 9.85 -4.57
C PRO A 246 3.02 10.38 -5.82
N GLY A 247 1.69 10.31 -5.86
CA GLY A 247 0.85 10.76 -6.96
C GLY A 247 0.87 9.86 -8.20
N GLU A 248 1.67 8.79 -8.21
CA GLU A 248 1.81 7.91 -9.37
C GLU A 248 1.35 6.48 -9.07
N ARG A 249 2.06 5.77 -8.19
CA ARG A 249 1.82 4.33 -7.97
C ARG A 249 2.44 3.80 -6.69
N LEU A 250 1.90 2.66 -6.27
CA LEU A 250 2.40 1.84 -5.19
C LEU A 250 2.57 0.40 -5.69
N ILE A 251 3.68 -0.24 -5.30
CA ILE A 251 4.01 -1.62 -5.68
C ILE A 251 4.09 -2.47 -4.42
N LEU A 252 3.42 -3.63 -4.46
CA LEU A 252 3.31 -4.64 -3.42
C LEU A 252 4.00 -5.95 -3.80
#